data_AF-A5AN38-F1
#
_entry.id   AF-A5AN38-F1
#
_cell.length_a   1.000
_cell.length_b   1.000
_cell.length_c   1.000
_cell.angle_alpha   90.00
_cell.angle_beta   90.00
_cell.angle_gamma   90.00
#
_symmetry.space_group_name_H-M   'P 1'
#
loop_
_entity.id
_entity.type
_entity.pdbx_description
1 polymer ?
#
loop_
_entity_poly.entity_id
_entity_poly.type
_entity_poly.pdbx_seq_one_letter_code
_entity_poly.pdbx_strand_id
1 'polypeptide(L)'
;MPPSGASLEGKRRPFTKASLRRDSVHRFLSEYRFDVSKLEPLVAKVRDFYMALSEIIFIFPHSPDNRALARECKDVKIDRVYIGSCTGGKTEDFLAAAKVFHVSGKKVKVPTFLVPATQKVWMDVYSLPVPGCGGKTCSQIFEEAGCDTPASPSCGACLGGPRDTYARMNEPQATFGCGWIPFFFGHGGCMINYLMILDLLYLHLKVCVSTTNRNFPGRMGHKEGQIYLASPYTAAASALTGFVTDPREFLQ
;
A
#
# COMPACT_ATOMS: atom_id res chain seq x y z
N MET A 1 24.00 -40.70 19.16
CA MET A 1 24.03 -40.95 17.70
C MET A 1 22.63 -40.71 17.16
N PRO A 2 22.37 -39.59 16.46
CA PRO A 2 21.15 -39.41 15.69
C PRO A 2 21.32 -40.03 14.29
N PRO A 3 20.26 -40.59 13.70
CA PRO A 3 20.36 -41.36 12.46
C PRO A 3 20.63 -40.45 11.25
N SER A 4 21.50 -40.97 10.39
CA SER A 4 21.93 -40.42 9.12
C SER A 4 20.82 -40.44 8.07
N GLY A 5 20.71 -39.34 7.31
CA GLY A 5 20.31 -39.36 5.90
C GLY A 5 18.81 -39.37 5.58
N ALA A 6 18.26 -38.19 5.30
CA ALA A 6 17.12 -38.05 4.40
C ALA A 6 17.40 -36.88 3.45
N SER A 7 18.12 -37.16 2.35
CA SER A 7 18.15 -36.27 1.18
C SER A 7 16.76 -36.27 0.57
N LEU A 8 16.04 -35.16 0.68
CA LEU A 8 14.87 -34.90 -0.16
C LEU A 8 15.39 -34.36 -1.49
N GLU A 9 15.96 -35.25 -2.31
CA GLU A 9 16.12 -35.00 -3.74
C GLU A 9 14.71 -34.81 -4.32
N GLY A 10 14.29 -33.56 -4.46
CA GLY A 10 13.03 -33.19 -5.07
C GLY A 10 13.04 -33.63 -6.52
N LYS A 11 12.60 -34.87 -6.79
CA LYS A 11 12.24 -35.33 -8.14
C LYS A 11 11.18 -34.35 -8.65
N ARG A 12 11.61 -33.39 -9.48
CA ARG A 12 10.69 -32.62 -10.34
C ARG A 12 9.93 -33.65 -11.15
N ARG A 13 8.68 -33.91 -10.77
CA ARG A 13 7.79 -34.72 -11.59
C ARG A 13 7.76 -34.05 -12.96
N PRO A 14 8.02 -34.77 -14.06
CA PRO A 14 7.86 -34.19 -15.37
C PRO A 14 6.45 -33.61 -15.46
N PHE A 15 6.35 -32.38 -15.97
CA PHE A 15 5.06 -31.73 -16.15
C PHE A 15 4.32 -32.50 -17.25
N THR A 16 3.55 -33.51 -16.85
CA THR A 16 2.65 -34.17 -17.77
C THR A 16 1.62 -33.12 -18.16
N LYS A 17 1.65 -32.68 -19.42
CA LYS A 17 0.61 -31.83 -19.99
C LYS A 17 -0.67 -32.67 -19.96
N ALA A 18 -1.37 -32.65 -18.84
CA ALA A 18 -2.65 -33.31 -18.72
C ALA A 18 -3.60 -32.54 -19.64
N SER A 19 -3.93 -33.13 -20.78
CA SER A 19 -5.12 -32.72 -21.51
C SER A 19 -6.29 -33.07 -20.61
N LEU A 20 -6.70 -32.14 -19.76
CA LEU A 20 -7.99 -32.21 -19.08
C LEU A 20 -9.02 -32.45 -20.19
N ARG A 21 -9.68 -33.62 -20.19
CA ARG A 21 -10.83 -33.82 -21.08
C ARG A 21 -11.82 -32.71 -20.72
N ARG A 22 -12.10 -31.87 -21.70
CA ARG A 22 -13.11 -30.81 -21.58
C ARG A 22 -14.43 -31.51 -21.26
N ASP A 23 -15.06 -31.18 -20.13
CA ASP A 23 -16.45 -31.58 -19.90
C ASP A 23 -17.26 -31.14 -21.12
N SER A 24 -18.01 -32.06 -21.71
CA SER A 24 -18.75 -31.86 -22.98
C SER A 24 -19.75 -30.70 -22.94
N VAL A 25 -20.01 -30.14 -21.75
CA VAL A 25 -20.99 -29.09 -21.48
C VAL A 25 -20.37 -27.68 -21.43
N HIS A 26 -19.04 -27.55 -21.30
CA HIS A 26 -18.40 -26.23 -21.16
C HIS A 26 -17.82 -25.74 -22.49
N ARG A 27 -18.38 -24.65 -23.03
CA ARG A 27 -17.87 -23.95 -24.21
C ARG A 27 -17.10 -22.70 -23.77
N PHE A 28 -15.90 -22.53 -24.32
CA PHE A 28 -15.16 -21.27 -24.21
C PHE A 28 -16.00 -20.12 -24.77
N LEU A 29 -16.27 -19.09 -23.97
CA LEU A 29 -17.13 -17.96 -24.38
C LEU A 29 -16.34 -16.90 -25.16
N SER A 30 -15.27 -16.36 -24.56
CA SER A 30 -14.52 -15.25 -25.13
C SER A 30 -13.13 -15.09 -24.50
N GLU A 31 -12.15 -14.71 -25.32
CA GLU A 31 -10.84 -14.21 -24.86
C GLU A 31 -10.87 -12.69 -24.89
N TYR A 32 -10.49 -12.04 -23.79
CA TYR A 32 -10.26 -10.60 -23.78
C TYR A 32 -8.75 -10.36 -23.68
N ARG A 33 -8.20 -9.59 -24.62
CA ARG A 33 -6.80 -9.15 -24.60
C ARG A 33 -6.77 -7.65 -24.38
N PHE A 34 -6.03 -7.24 -23.36
CA PHE A 34 -5.87 -5.84 -23.01
C PHE A 34 -4.44 -5.41 -23.29
N ASP A 35 -4.31 -4.27 -23.97
CA ASP A 35 -3.03 -3.60 -24.15
C ASP A 35 -2.69 -2.85 -22.86
N VAL A 36 -1.74 -3.40 -22.10
CA VAL A 36 -1.35 -2.87 -20.79
C VAL A 36 -0.75 -1.48 -20.90
N SER A 37 -0.15 -1.12 -22.05
CA SER A 37 0.43 0.21 -22.27
C SER A 37 -0.63 1.32 -22.36
N LYS A 38 -1.90 0.97 -22.60
CA LYS A 38 -3.03 1.91 -22.67
C LYS A 38 -3.78 2.02 -21.34
N LEU A 39 -3.40 1.25 -20.33
CA LEU A 39 -4.05 1.29 -19.02
C LEU A 39 -3.49 2.43 -18.17
N GLU A 40 -4.38 3.16 -17.52
CA GLU A 40 -3.99 4.23 -16.62
C GLU A 40 -3.84 3.71 -15.17
N PRO A 41 -2.92 4.27 -14.37
CA PRO A 41 -2.79 3.92 -12.96
C PRO A 41 -4.08 4.24 -12.20
N LEU A 42 -4.71 3.18 -11.67
CA LEU A 42 -5.94 3.26 -10.89
C LEU A 42 -5.66 3.05 -9.41
N VAL A 43 -6.47 3.71 -8.58
CA VAL A 43 -6.50 3.54 -7.13
C VAL A 43 -7.93 3.24 -6.72
N ALA A 44 -8.12 2.23 -5.87
CA ALA A 44 -9.42 1.99 -5.24
C ALA A 44 -9.57 2.93 -4.03
N LYS A 45 -10.45 3.92 -4.14
CA LYS A 45 -10.72 4.96 -3.14
C LYS A 45 -11.62 4.44 -2.02
N VAL A 46 -11.44 5.01 -0.83
CA VAL A 46 -12.49 5.08 0.19
C VAL A 46 -13.47 6.17 -0.25
N ARG A 47 -14.79 6.00 -0.11
CA ARG A 47 -15.71 7.08 -0.50
C ARG A 47 -15.49 8.28 0.40
N ASP A 48 -15.26 9.43 -0.22
CA ASP A 48 -15.02 10.70 0.45
C ASP A 48 -16.25 11.12 1.27
N PHE A 49 -15.97 11.71 2.44
CA PHE A 49 -16.97 12.33 3.28
C PHE A 49 -17.34 13.72 2.76
N TYR A 50 -18.62 13.95 2.48
CA TYR A 50 -19.18 15.30 2.41
C TYR A 50 -19.64 15.70 3.82
N MET A 51 -19.02 16.74 4.39
CA MET A 51 -19.59 17.50 5.51
C MET A 51 -20.72 18.39 4.94
N ALA A 52 -21.96 17.91 5.01
CA ALA A 52 -23.11 18.82 4.95
C ALA A 52 -23.30 19.43 6.35
N LEU A 53 -23.44 20.76 6.40
CA LEU A 53 -23.57 21.60 7.60
C LEU A 53 -24.79 21.30 8.51
N SER A 54 -25.43 20.16 8.35
CA SER A 54 -26.56 19.71 9.15
C SER A 54 -26.46 18.19 9.27
N GLU A 55 -25.98 17.75 10.44
CA GLU A 55 -26.22 16.44 11.05
C GLU A 55 -26.53 15.30 10.08
N ILE A 56 -25.49 14.60 9.62
CA ILE A 56 -25.39 13.14 9.40
C ILE A 56 -24.14 12.88 8.54
N ILE A 57 -23.14 12.30 9.19
CA ILE A 57 -21.89 11.82 8.58
C ILE A 57 -22.21 10.45 7.96
N PHE A 58 -22.55 10.41 6.67
CA PHE A 58 -22.78 9.15 5.93
C PHE A 58 -21.43 8.58 5.45
N ILE A 59 -20.85 7.64 6.19
CA ILE A 59 -19.70 6.85 5.71
C ILE A 59 -20.22 5.93 4.61
N PHE A 60 -20.01 6.28 3.34
CA PHE A 60 -20.29 5.33 2.27
C PHE A 60 -19.26 4.19 2.29
N PRO A 61 -19.67 2.95 1.97
CA PRO A 61 -18.86 1.77 2.23
C PRO A 61 -17.58 1.75 1.39
N HIS A 62 -16.46 1.45 2.04
CA HIS A 62 -15.22 1.11 1.36
C HIS A 62 -15.50 -0.08 0.42
N SER A 63 -15.18 0.09 -0.86
CA SER A 63 -15.31 -0.98 -1.84
C SER A 63 -14.05 -1.03 -2.70
N PRO A 64 -13.52 -2.22 -3.00
CA PRO A 64 -12.45 -2.38 -3.97
C PRO A 64 -12.88 -1.96 -5.39
N ASP A 65 -14.20 -1.89 -5.66
CA ASP A 65 -14.74 -1.48 -6.95
C ASP A 65 -14.85 0.05 -7.11
N ASN A 66 -14.64 0.81 -6.04
CA ASN A 66 -14.66 2.27 -6.12
C ASN A 66 -13.33 2.79 -6.67
N ARG A 67 -13.19 2.81 -8.00
CA ARG A 67 -11.93 3.12 -8.69
C ARG A 67 -11.89 4.59 -9.12
N ALA A 68 -10.73 5.21 -8.96
CA ALA A 68 -10.40 6.51 -9.51
C ALA A 68 -8.98 6.49 -10.09
N LEU A 69 -8.64 7.49 -10.90
CA LEU A 69 -7.28 7.60 -11.45
C LEU A 69 -6.34 8.13 -10.37
N ALA A 70 -5.10 7.64 -10.33
CA ALA A 70 -4.12 8.10 -9.34
C ALA A 70 -3.89 9.62 -9.39
N ARG A 71 -3.97 10.22 -10.59
CA ARG A 71 -3.87 11.68 -10.79
C ARG A 71 -5.04 12.49 -10.21
N GLU A 72 -6.18 11.86 -9.95
CA GLU A 72 -7.38 12.50 -9.37
C GLU A 72 -7.41 12.38 -7.83
N CYS A 73 -6.33 11.86 -7.24
CA CYS A 73 -6.21 11.65 -5.79
C CYS A 73 -5.02 12.44 -5.20
N LYS A 74 -4.43 13.39 -5.94
CA LYS A 74 -3.17 14.05 -5.53
C LYS A 74 -3.28 14.88 -4.24
N ASP A 75 -4.49 15.25 -3.88
CA ASP A 75 -4.87 15.95 -2.66
C ASP A 75 -4.96 15.03 -1.43
N VAL A 76 -5.02 13.71 -1.64
CA VAL A 76 -5.09 12.73 -0.55
C VAL A 76 -3.72 12.58 0.10
N LYS A 77 -3.54 13.20 1.27
CA LYS A 77 -2.38 13.01 2.14
C LYS A 77 -2.39 11.60 2.72
N ILE A 78 -1.23 10.96 2.75
CA ILE A 78 -1.06 9.60 3.25
C ILE A 78 -0.17 9.59 4.49
N ASP A 79 -0.42 8.66 5.40
CA ASP A 79 0.34 8.51 6.65
C ASP A 79 1.30 7.32 6.61
N ARG A 80 1.04 6.34 5.75
CA ARG A 80 1.86 5.14 5.59
C ARG A 80 1.61 4.44 4.28
N VAL A 81 2.57 3.60 3.91
CA VAL A 81 2.48 2.69 2.77
C VAL A 81 2.71 1.26 3.20
N TYR A 82 1.94 0.33 2.65
CA TYR A 82 2.08 -1.10 2.85
C TYR A 82 2.25 -1.81 1.50
N ILE A 83 3.46 -2.29 1.22
CA ILE A 83 3.78 -3.06 0.01
C ILE A 83 3.99 -4.51 0.41
N GLY A 84 3.03 -5.37 0.10
CA GLY A 84 3.11 -6.77 0.46
C GLY A 84 1.78 -7.49 0.48
N SER A 85 1.73 -8.62 1.20
CA SER A 85 0.63 -9.60 1.21
C SER A 85 0.70 -10.62 0.07
N CYS A 86 -0.15 -11.64 0.14
CA CYS A 86 -0.30 -12.67 -0.89
C CYS A 86 -0.72 -12.11 -2.27
N THR A 87 -1.19 -10.86 -2.31
CA THR A 87 -1.74 -10.23 -3.52
C THR A 87 -0.79 -9.24 -4.17
N GLY A 88 0.06 -8.54 -3.41
CA GLY A 88 1.01 -7.53 -3.92
C GLY A 88 2.39 -7.63 -3.29
N GLY A 89 2.83 -8.85 -2.97
CA GLY A 89 4.11 -9.17 -2.35
C GLY A 89 4.90 -10.24 -3.10
N LYS A 90 4.77 -10.31 -4.43
CA LYS A 90 5.60 -11.16 -5.30
C LYS A 90 6.94 -10.48 -5.60
N THR A 91 7.89 -11.25 -6.12
CA THR A 91 9.22 -10.73 -6.46
C THR A 91 9.13 -9.56 -7.44
N GLU A 92 8.25 -9.64 -8.44
CA GLU A 92 8.03 -8.60 -9.44
C GLU A 92 7.45 -7.31 -8.81
N ASP A 93 6.63 -7.43 -7.76
CA ASP A 93 6.07 -6.29 -7.05
C ASP A 93 7.15 -5.49 -6.32
N PHE A 94 8.08 -6.20 -5.67
CA PHE A 94 9.23 -5.55 -5.00
C PHE A 94 10.22 -4.97 -6.01
N LEU A 95 10.48 -5.66 -7.12
CA LEU A 95 11.33 -5.13 -8.20
C LEU A 95 10.74 -3.83 -8.78
N ALA A 96 9.43 -3.81 -9.00
CA ALA A 96 8.71 -2.62 -9.45
C ALA A 96 8.85 -1.45 -8.47
N ALA A 97 8.61 -1.70 -7.18
CA ALA A 97 8.75 -0.67 -6.14
C ALA A 97 10.20 -0.17 -6.01
N ALA A 98 11.17 -1.08 -6.00
CA ALA A 98 12.59 -0.76 -5.92
C ALA A 98 13.04 0.11 -7.11
N LYS A 99 12.57 -0.20 -8.33
CA LYS A 99 12.87 0.62 -9.50
C LYS A 99 12.42 2.07 -9.33
N VAL A 100 11.21 2.30 -8.79
CA VAL A 100 10.69 3.65 -8.52
C VAL A 100 11.57 4.39 -7.50
N PHE A 101 11.92 3.73 -6.41
CA PHE A 101 12.80 4.33 -5.39
C PHE A 101 14.18 4.66 -5.93
N HIS A 102 14.77 3.75 -6.71
CA HIS A 102 16.09 3.93 -7.31
C HIS A 102 16.12 5.10 -8.31
N VAL A 103 15.16 5.15 -9.24
CA VAL A 103 15.10 6.23 -10.25
C VAL A 103 14.83 7.58 -9.60
N SER A 104 13.98 7.62 -8.58
CA SER A 104 13.69 8.84 -7.83
C SER A 104 14.92 9.37 -7.07
N GLY A 105 15.71 8.47 -6.46
CA GLY A 105 16.85 8.84 -5.61
C GLY A 105 16.46 9.59 -4.32
N LYS A 106 15.16 9.71 -4.04
CA LYS A 106 14.61 10.40 -2.85
C LYS A 106 14.34 9.40 -1.73
N LYS A 107 14.31 9.91 -0.50
CA LYS A 107 13.86 9.15 0.67
C LYS A 107 12.34 9.20 0.82
N VAL A 108 11.77 8.14 1.38
CA VAL A 108 10.35 8.08 1.71
C VAL A 108 10.01 9.13 2.77
N LYS A 109 8.83 9.75 2.65
CA LYS A 109 8.31 10.74 3.60
C LYS A 109 7.41 10.12 4.67
N VAL A 110 6.92 8.91 4.41
CA VAL A 110 6.02 8.18 5.30
C VAL A 110 6.55 6.77 5.55
N PRO A 111 6.26 6.18 6.74
CA PRO A 111 6.61 4.80 7.03
C PRO A 111 6.13 3.86 5.92
N THR A 112 7.06 3.07 5.39
CA THR A 112 6.84 2.21 4.23
C THR A 112 7.17 0.79 4.63
N PHE A 113 6.12 0.00 4.84
CA PHE A 113 6.19 -1.36 5.35
C PHE A 113 6.26 -2.37 4.20
N LEU A 114 7.18 -3.32 4.30
CA LEU A 114 7.47 -4.30 3.26
C LEU A 114 7.18 -5.71 3.78
N VAL A 115 6.24 -6.43 3.17
CA VAL A 115 5.82 -7.78 3.62
C VAL A 115 5.76 -8.77 2.47
N PRO A 116 6.81 -9.60 2.26
CA PRO A 116 6.83 -10.57 1.17
C PRO A 116 5.77 -11.67 1.30
N ALA A 117 5.29 -12.18 0.17
CA ALA A 117 4.24 -13.20 0.15
C ALA A 117 4.73 -14.58 0.62
N THR A 118 6.00 -14.92 0.40
CA THR A 118 6.58 -16.23 0.73
C THR A 118 8.04 -16.09 1.17
N GLN A 119 8.57 -17.14 1.81
CA GLN A 119 10.00 -17.20 2.17
C GLN A 119 10.92 -17.10 0.95
N LYS A 120 10.51 -17.67 -0.18
CA LYS A 120 11.27 -17.52 -1.43
C LYS A 120 11.36 -16.05 -1.84
N VAL A 121 10.24 -15.32 -1.84
CA VAL A 121 10.25 -13.90 -2.21
C VAL A 121 11.04 -13.07 -1.21
N TRP A 122 10.96 -13.40 0.08
CA TRP A 122 11.79 -12.75 1.09
C TRP A 122 13.28 -12.92 0.80
N MET A 123 13.74 -14.13 0.46
CA MET A 123 15.12 -14.34 0.02
C MET A 123 15.44 -13.60 -1.29
N ASP A 124 14.51 -13.58 -2.24
CA ASP A 124 14.68 -12.86 -3.51
C ASP A 124 14.89 -11.35 -3.27
N VAL A 125 14.23 -10.74 -2.30
CA VAL A 125 14.40 -9.31 -1.95
C VAL A 125 15.82 -8.99 -1.51
N TYR A 126 16.50 -9.91 -0.83
CA TYR A 126 17.88 -9.73 -0.38
C TYR A 126 18.92 -10.14 -1.42
N SER A 127 18.60 -11.12 -2.27
CA SER A 127 19.58 -11.76 -3.15
C SER A 127 19.48 -11.36 -4.61
N LEU A 128 18.30 -10.98 -5.11
CA LEU A 128 18.13 -10.66 -6.53
C LEU A 128 18.51 -9.20 -6.81
N PRO A 129 19.37 -8.96 -7.80
CA PRO A 129 19.65 -7.61 -8.27
C PRO A 129 18.47 -7.07 -9.06
N VAL A 130 18.19 -5.77 -8.89
CA VAL A 130 17.12 -5.09 -9.63
C VAL A 130 17.62 -4.72 -11.03
N PRO A 131 16.93 -5.16 -12.10
CA PRO A 131 17.34 -4.85 -13.47
C PRO A 131 17.39 -3.34 -13.72
N GLY A 132 18.53 -2.85 -14.21
CA GLY A 132 18.73 -1.43 -14.50
C GLY A 132 19.09 -0.56 -13.29
N CYS A 133 19.36 -1.14 -12.11
CA CYS A 133 19.70 -0.39 -10.89
C CYS A 133 21.15 -0.64 -10.43
N GLY A 134 22.09 -0.80 -11.38
CA GLY A 134 23.53 -0.91 -11.07
C GLY A 134 23.92 -2.14 -10.24
N GLY A 135 23.14 -3.23 -10.31
CA GLY A 135 23.40 -4.47 -9.57
C GLY A 135 22.97 -4.44 -8.10
N LYS A 136 22.34 -3.35 -7.63
CA LYS A 136 21.80 -3.27 -6.27
C LYS A 136 20.64 -4.25 -6.09
N THR A 137 20.55 -4.85 -4.90
CA THR A 137 19.41 -5.70 -4.53
C THR A 137 18.22 -4.86 -4.08
N CYS A 138 17.02 -5.45 -4.04
CA CYS A 138 15.83 -4.74 -3.56
C CYS A 138 16.05 -4.22 -2.13
N SER A 139 16.62 -5.03 -1.24
CA SER A 139 16.87 -4.65 0.16
C SER A 139 17.76 -3.41 0.28
N GLN A 140 18.85 -3.34 -0.50
CA GLN A 140 19.76 -2.19 -0.50
C GLN A 140 19.03 -0.91 -0.95
N ILE A 141 18.23 -0.99 -2.01
CA ILE A 141 17.47 0.15 -2.50
C ILE A 141 16.42 0.60 -1.47
N PHE A 142 15.75 -0.34 -0.82
CA PHE A 142 14.76 -0.03 0.22
C PHE A 142 15.40 0.64 1.45
N GLU A 143 16.57 0.16 1.86
CA GLU A 143 17.35 0.77 2.95
C GLU A 143 17.82 2.18 2.58
N GLU A 144 18.35 2.38 1.38
CA GLU A 144 18.74 3.71 0.86
C GLU A 144 17.56 4.70 0.81
N ALA A 145 16.39 4.20 0.41
CA ALA A 145 15.14 4.97 0.37
C ALA A 145 14.57 5.27 1.77
N GLY A 146 15.03 4.59 2.82
CA GLY A 146 14.54 4.77 4.19
C GLY A 146 13.25 4.00 4.50
N CYS A 147 12.96 2.92 3.77
CA CYS A 147 11.86 2.02 4.09
C CYS A 147 12.15 1.22 5.36
N ASP A 148 11.10 0.71 6.00
CA ASP A 148 11.26 -0.27 7.08
C ASP A 148 11.87 -1.57 6.54
N THR A 149 12.62 -2.27 7.40
CA THR A 149 13.24 -3.54 7.02
C THR A 149 12.17 -4.56 6.62
N PRO A 150 12.37 -5.31 5.50
CA PRO A 150 11.42 -6.32 5.06
C PRO A 150 11.09 -7.33 6.17
N ALA A 151 9.81 -7.35 6.57
CA ALA A 151 9.34 -8.26 7.59
C ALA A 151 9.34 -9.71 7.09
N SER A 152 9.24 -10.64 8.03
CA SER A 152 9.02 -12.03 7.68
C SER A 152 7.67 -12.20 6.95
N PRO A 153 7.60 -13.11 5.95
CA PRO A 153 6.37 -13.41 5.24
C PRO A 153 5.25 -13.77 6.19
N SER A 154 4.17 -12.99 6.15
CA SER A 154 3.00 -13.20 7.00
C SER A 154 1.76 -12.53 6.41
N CYS A 155 0.58 -12.93 6.88
CA CYS A 155 -0.65 -12.22 6.53
C CYS A 155 -0.76 -10.86 7.24
N GLY A 156 -0.11 -10.71 8.40
CA GLY A 156 0.11 -9.45 9.13
C GLY A 156 -1.05 -8.46 9.08
N ALA A 157 -0.72 -7.20 8.75
CA ALA A 157 -1.68 -6.11 8.66
C ALA A 157 -2.79 -6.34 7.64
N CYS A 158 -2.59 -7.14 6.58
CA CYS A 158 -3.63 -7.39 5.56
C CYS A 158 -4.90 -8.07 6.15
N LEU A 159 -4.74 -8.86 7.22
CA LEU A 159 -5.86 -9.49 7.94
C LEU A 159 -6.26 -8.75 9.22
N GLY A 160 -5.57 -7.65 9.55
CA GLY A 160 -5.87 -6.88 10.76
C GLY A 160 -5.65 -7.68 12.04
N GLY A 161 -4.54 -8.41 12.12
CA GLY A 161 -4.14 -9.25 13.27
C GLY A 161 -4.11 -8.53 14.63
N PRO A 162 -3.58 -9.17 15.70
CA PRO A 162 -3.55 -8.58 17.03
C PRO A 162 -2.79 -7.24 17.07
N ARG A 163 -2.93 -6.45 18.14
CA ARG A 163 -2.44 -5.04 18.20
C ARG A 163 -0.93 -4.89 17.95
N ASP A 164 -0.14 -5.91 18.23
CA ASP A 164 1.31 -5.98 18.00
C ASP A 164 1.69 -6.35 16.55
N THR A 165 0.71 -6.60 15.68
CA THR A 165 0.96 -7.00 14.29
C THR A 165 1.72 -5.91 13.53
N TYR A 166 2.82 -6.31 12.88
CA TYR A 166 3.62 -5.44 12.03
C TYR A 166 2.76 -4.72 10.99
N ALA A 167 2.99 -3.41 10.85
CA ALA A 167 2.27 -2.49 9.96
C ALA A 167 0.75 -2.33 10.22
N ARG A 168 0.21 -2.87 11.32
CA ARG A 168 -1.21 -2.71 11.68
C ARG A 168 -1.54 -1.24 11.94
N MET A 169 -2.75 -0.83 11.57
CA MET A 169 -3.31 0.44 11.98
C MET A 169 -3.87 0.30 13.40
N ASN A 170 -3.12 0.78 14.38
CA ASN A 170 -3.44 0.64 15.81
C ASN A 170 -4.24 1.80 16.39
N GLU A 171 -3.96 3.02 15.93
CA GLU A 171 -4.48 4.23 16.55
C GLU A 171 -5.55 4.90 15.69
N PRO A 172 -6.72 5.25 16.27
CA PRO A 172 -7.52 6.38 15.81
C PRO A 172 -6.82 7.65 16.27
N GLN A 173 -6.18 8.39 15.38
CA GLN A 173 -5.63 9.68 15.75
C GLN A 173 -5.83 10.66 14.61
N ALA A 174 -6.85 11.50 14.75
CA ALA A 174 -6.75 12.86 14.28
C ALA A 174 -5.54 13.48 15.00
N THR A 175 -4.44 13.66 14.28
CA THR A 175 -3.34 14.49 14.76
C THR A 175 -3.84 15.92 14.75
N PHE A 176 -4.34 16.41 15.90
CA PHE A 176 -4.35 17.84 16.13
C PHE A 176 -2.90 18.28 16.01
N GLY A 177 -2.57 19.02 14.96
CA GLY A 177 -1.28 19.67 14.85
C GLY A 177 -1.11 20.54 16.10
N CYS A 178 -0.32 20.09 17.07
CA CYS A 178 0.05 20.86 18.24
C CYS A 178 1.10 21.92 17.84
N GLY A 179 0.71 22.82 16.95
CA GLY A 179 1.32 24.12 16.86
C GLY A 179 0.91 24.88 18.11
N TRP A 180 1.78 24.88 19.13
CA TRP A 180 1.68 25.80 20.26
C TRP A 180 1.80 27.23 19.73
N ILE A 181 0.69 27.84 19.35
CA ILE A 181 0.60 29.28 19.20
C ILE A 181 0.52 29.82 20.62
N PRO A 182 1.48 30.63 21.10
CA PRO A 182 1.45 31.14 22.47
C PRO A 182 0.19 31.99 22.64
N PHE A 183 -0.70 31.55 23.51
CA PHE A 183 -1.89 32.28 23.93
C PHE A 183 -1.45 33.50 24.75
N PHE A 184 -1.23 34.63 24.08
CA PHE A 184 -1.17 35.92 24.77
C PHE A 184 -2.59 36.28 25.22
N PHE A 185 -2.87 36.13 26.51
CA PHE A 185 -4.07 36.68 27.14
C PHE A 185 -3.94 38.21 27.17
N GLY A 186 -4.47 38.85 26.13
CA GLY A 186 -4.68 40.30 26.07
C GLY A 186 -6.17 40.56 25.86
N HIS A 187 -6.80 41.19 26.85
CA HIS A 187 -8.18 41.67 26.80
C HIS A 187 -8.47 42.47 25.51
N GLY A 188 -9.46 42.01 24.73
CA GLY A 188 -9.99 42.75 23.59
C GLY A 188 -10.57 41.78 22.57
N GLY A 189 -11.89 41.82 22.38
CA GLY A 189 -12.60 40.91 21.48
C GLY A 189 -11.97 40.85 20.09
N CYS A 190 -11.61 39.64 19.66
CA CYS A 190 -11.08 39.40 18.34
C CYS A 190 -11.87 38.24 17.73
N MET A 191 -12.49 38.48 16.58
CA MET A 191 -13.13 37.47 15.75
C MET A 191 -12.11 36.37 15.47
N ILE A 192 -12.29 35.21 16.11
CA ILE A 192 -11.56 34.00 15.74
C ILE A 192 -12.07 33.67 14.32
N ASN A 193 -11.21 33.85 13.32
CA ASN A 193 -11.53 33.57 11.92
C ASN A 193 -12.07 32.13 11.81
N TYR A 194 -13.27 31.97 11.25
CA TYR A 194 -13.93 30.68 11.02
C TYR A 194 -13.04 29.68 10.23
N LEU A 195 -12.12 30.21 9.41
CA LEU A 195 -11.08 29.45 8.70
C LEU A 195 -10.10 28.72 9.62
N MET A 196 -9.72 29.29 10.78
CA MET A 196 -8.84 28.59 11.74
C MET A 196 -9.56 27.46 12.47
N ILE A 197 -10.88 27.56 12.66
CA ILE A 197 -11.68 26.49 13.25
C ILE A 197 -11.84 25.32 12.28
N LEU A 198 -11.90 25.58 10.97
CA LEU A 198 -11.96 24.54 9.94
C LEU A 198 -10.65 23.74 9.81
N ASP A 199 -9.49 24.38 9.97
CA ASP A 199 -8.20 23.68 10.03
C ASP A 199 -8.06 22.84 11.33
N LEU A 200 -8.64 23.30 12.44
CA LEU A 200 -8.66 22.58 13.73
C LEU A 200 -9.65 21.40 13.75
N LEU A 201 -10.68 21.41 12.90
CA LEU A 201 -11.70 20.35 12.81
C LEU A 201 -11.46 19.36 11.66
N TYR A 202 -10.31 19.41 11.00
CA TYR A 202 -9.90 18.37 10.06
C TYR A 202 -9.51 17.12 10.86
N LEU A 203 -10.49 16.26 11.13
CA LEU A 203 -10.27 14.92 11.67
C LEU A 203 -9.40 14.15 10.65
N HIS A 204 -8.08 14.24 10.79
CA HIS A 204 -7.13 13.60 9.87
C HIS A 204 -7.15 12.09 10.13
N LEU A 205 -8.07 11.40 9.47
CA LEU A 205 -8.14 9.94 9.48
C LEU A 205 -6.84 9.39 8.89
N LYS A 206 -6.21 8.41 9.57
CA LYS A 206 -4.97 7.82 9.05
C LYS A 206 -5.23 7.10 7.73
N VAL A 207 -4.52 7.52 6.69
CA VAL A 207 -4.62 6.98 5.34
C VAL A 207 -3.43 6.05 5.05
N CYS A 208 -3.73 4.85 4.57
CA CYS A 208 -2.76 3.85 4.16
C CYS A 208 -2.93 3.54 2.66
N VAL A 209 -1.87 3.66 1.87
CA VAL A 209 -1.84 3.10 0.52
C VAL A 209 -1.29 1.68 0.59
N SER A 210 -2.02 0.72 0.03
CA SER A 210 -1.73 -0.70 0.18
C SER A 210 -1.76 -1.44 -1.16
N THR A 211 -0.84 -2.39 -1.36
CA THR A 211 -0.87 -3.33 -2.50
C THR A 211 -1.71 -4.58 -2.23
N THR A 212 -2.54 -4.56 -1.18
CA THR A 212 -3.51 -5.62 -0.89
C THR A 212 -4.72 -5.54 -1.84
N ASN A 213 -5.65 -6.49 -1.73
CA ASN A 213 -6.84 -6.57 -2.57
C ASN A 213 -8.15 -6.17 -1.87
N ARG A 214 -8.11 -5.76 -0.59
CA ARG A 214 -9.32 -5.48 0.21
C ARG A 214 -9.11 -4.28 1.12
N ASN A 215 -10.05 -3.36 1.09
CA ASN A 215 -10.01 -2.10 1.85
C ASN A 215 -11.21 -1.92 2.81
N PHE A 216 -11.89 -2.99 3.21
CA PHE A 216 -13.05 -2.89 4.11
C PHE A 216 -12.71 -2.16 5.43
N PRO A 217 -13.69 -1.47 6.06
CA PRO A 217 -13.44 -0.80 7.34
C PRO A 217 -12.90 -1.78 8.38
N GLY A 218 -11.81 -1.41 9.07
CA GLY A 218 -11.19 -2.28 10.08
C GLY A 218 -10.30 -3.38 9.51
N ARG A 219 -10.18 -3.51 8.18
CA ARG A 219 -9.43 -4.61 7.57
C ARG A 219 -7.97 -4.69 7.99
N MET A 220 -7.32 -3.54 8.21
CA MET A 220 -5.94 -3.48 8.71
C MET A 220 -5.84 -3.09 10.19
N GLY A 221 -6.92 -3.29 10.96
CA GLY A 221 -6.92 -3.13 12.40
C GLY A 221 -7.93 -2.11 12.91
N HIS A 222 -7.80 -0.84 12.51
CA HIS A 222 -8.68 0.23 12.98
C HIS A 222 -9.84 0.50 12.02
N LYS A 223 -11.07 0.67 12.53
CA LYS A 223 -12.28 0.85 11.72
C LYS A 223 -12.29 2.15 10.91
N GLU A 224 -11.73 3.20 11.48
CA GLU A 224 -11.65 4.53 10.87
C GLU A 224 -10.42 4.70 9.96
N GLY A 225 -9.53 3.69 9.88
CA GLY A 225 -8.37 3.74 9.01
C GLY A 225 -8.80 3.62 7.55
N GLN A 226 -8.35 4.56 6.71
CA GLN A 226 -8.66 4.58 5.29
C GLN A 226 -7.60 3.82 4.50
N ILE A 227 -8.04 2.85 3.68
CA ILE A 227 -7.13 2.01 2.89
C ILE A 227 -7.39 2.25 1.41
N TYR A 228 -6.37 2.78 0.72
CA TYR A 228 -6.38 2.99 -0.72
C TYR A 228 -5.63 1.84 -1.37
N LEU A 229 -6.29 1.08 -2.24
CA LEU A 229 -5.64 -0.02 -2.94
C LEU A 229 -4.95 0.51 -4.19
N ALA A 230 -3.68 0.18 -4.36
CA ALA A 230 -2.90 0.68 -5.48
C ALA A 230 -1.86 -0.35 -5.95
N SER A 231 -1.32 -0.14 -7.14
CA SER A 231 -0.20 -0.95 -7.64
C SER A 231 1.09 -0.69 -6.84
N PRO A 232 2.08 -1.60 -6.86
CA PRO A 232 3.38 -1.37 -6.22
C PRO A 232 4.08 -0.10 -6.69
N TYR A 233 3.94 0.24 -7.98
CA TYR A 233 4.45 1.49 -8.54
C TYR A 233 3.82 2.72 -7.87
N THR A 234 2.49 2.75 -7.79
CA THR A 234 1.74 3.87 -7.22
C THR A 234 2.00 3.97 -5.71
N ALA A 235 2.09 2.83 -5.02
CA ALA A 235 2.43 2.78 -3.60
C ALA A 235 3.84 3.34 -3.33
N ALA A 236 4.85 2.94 -4.12
CA ALA A 236 6.21 3.46 -4.01
C ALA A 236 6.29 4.96 -4.34
N ALA A 237 5.62 5.42 -5.41
CA ALA A 237 5.55 6.83 -5.75
C ALA A 237 4.90 7.67 -4.63
N SER A 238 3.82 7.15 -4.04
CA SER A 238 3.12 7.82 -2.94
C SER A 238 3.97 7.88 -1.67
N ALA A 239 4.76 6.84 -1.38
CA ALA A 239 5.70 6.84 -0.25
C ALA A 239 6.74 7.97 -0.34
N LEU A 240 7.17 8.31 -1.56
CA LEU A 240 8.15 9.37 -1.81
C LEU A 240 7.58 10.78 -1.64
N THR A 241 6.29 10.98 -1.95
CA THR A 241 5.65 12.31 -1.93
C THR A 241 4.88 12.59 -0.66
N GLY A 242 4.38 11.56 0.02
CA GLY A 242 3.46 11.67 1.16
C GLY A 242 2.00 11.90 0.74
N PHE A 243 1.69 11.79 -0.55
CA PHE A 243 0.35 11.93 -1.12
C PHE A 243 0.11 10.84 -2.17
N VAL A 244 -1.15 10.50 -2.47
CA VAL A 244 -1.41 9.56 -3.57
C VAL A 244 -0.88 10.14 -4.88
N THR A 245 0.06 9.44 -5.52
CA THR A 245 0.84 9.98 -6.63
C THR A 245 0.84 9.05 -7.84
N ASP A 246 0.74 9.63 -9.03
CA ASP A 246 0.85 8.89 -10.28
C ASP A 246 2.30 8.42 -10.47
N PRO A 247 2.55 7.10 -10.63
CA PRO A 247 3.90 6.58 -10.76
C PRO A 247 4.64 7.02 -12.02
N ARG A 248 3.92 7.52 -13.04
CA ARG A 248 4.54 8.05 -14.28
C ARG A 248 5.37 9.30 -14.03
N GLU A 249 5.25 9.94 -12.86
CA GLU A 249 6.11 11.06 -12.46
C GLU A 249 7.56 10.62 -12.15
N PHE A 250 7.80 9.32 -11.95
CA PHE A 250 9.12 8.76 -11.57
C PHE A 250 9.69 7.72 -12.53
N LEU A 251 8.94 7.35 -13.58
CA LEU A 251 9.29 6.23 -14.48
C LEU A 251 9.59 6.68 -15.91
N GLN A 252 9.89 7.96 -16.13
CA GLN A 252 10.23 8.54 -17.44
C GLN A 252 11.68 8.26 -17.82
#